data_AF-A0A644XZC5-F1
#
_entry.id   AF-A0A644XZC5-F1
#
_cell.length_a   1.000
_cell.length_b   1.000
_cell.length_c   1.000
_cell.angle_alpha   90.00
_cell.angle_beta   90.00
_cell.angle_gamma   90.00
#
_symmetry.space_group_name_H-M   'P 1'
#
loop_
_entity.id
_entity.type
_entity.pdbx_description
1 polymer ?
#
loop_
_entity_poly.entity_id
_entity_poly.type
_entity_poly.pdbx_seq_one_letter_code
_entity_poly.pdbx_strand_id
1 'polypeptide(L)'
;MNSEDMQAAYIERVNALLETVDFSSLDRSCNSEDSAYACKILKQMHDLFTEVYQTDSLDYEYEFVDVPAVIRGRNTGHLCLGLVTLDLQSSGEHFGTWFFTPRGVIDQGFEKMRPEDELYLKAFYTPYDYWYTVYIQRDHHVDFDHIPEKVADMLNACYPEQQEQKQAAEQAGQEMR
;
A
#
# COMPACT_ATOMS: atom_id res chain seq x y z
N MET A 1 -11.45 -0.98 20.85
CA MET A 1 -11.04 -2.17 20.08
C MET A 1 -9.59 -2.42 20.40
N ASN A 2 -9.20 -3.67 20.60
CA ASN A 2 -7.77 -4.01 20.64
C ASN A 2 -7.22 -4.05 19.19
N SER A 3 -5.92 -4.27 19.02
CA SER A 3 -5.28 -4.29 17.68
C SER A 3 -5.90 -5.33 16.75
N GLU A 4 -6.21 -6.53 17.26
CA GLU A 4 -6.81 -7.64 16.51
C GLU A 4 -8.22 -7.28 15.99
N ASP A 5 -9.06 -6.67 16.83
CA ASP A 5 -10.40 -6.22 16.46
C ASP A 5 -10.34 -5.15 15.35
N MET A 6 -9.36 -4.22 15.44
CA MET A 6 -9.16 -3.18 14.43
C MET A 6 -8.70 -3.80 13.11
N GLN A 7 -7.75 -4.73 13.16
CA GLN A 7 -7.27 -5.44 11.98
C GLN A 7 -8.43 -6.17 11.28
N ALA A 8 -9.24 -6.93 12.03
CA ALA A 8 -10.40 -7.63 11.48
C ALA A 8 -11.42 -6.67 10.85
N ALA A 9 -11.73 -5.56 11.53
CA ALA A 9 -12.64 -4.54 11.01
C ALA A 9 -12.11 -3.86 9.75
N TYR A 10 -10.80 -3.63 9.68
CA TYR A 10 -10.15 -3.07 8.49
C TYR A 10 -10.21 -4.02 7.30
N ILE A 11 -9.84 -5.29 7.51
CA ILE A 11 -9.90 -6.33 6.48
C ILE A 11 -11.32 -6.53 5.96
N GLU A 12 -12.34 -6.52 6.82
CA GLU A 12 -13.75 -6.60 6.41
C GLU A 12 -14.11 -5.46 5.44
N ARG A 13 -13.71 -4.22 5.75
CA ARG A 13 -13.98 -3.05 4.90
C ARG A 13 -13.20 -3.09 3.60
N VAL A 14 -11.94 -3.53 3.61
CA VAL A 14 -11.15 -3.69 2.39
C VAL A 14 -11.77 -4.76 1.51
N ASN A 15 -12.20 -5.90 2.04
CA ASN A 15 -12.87 -6.93 1.26
C ASN A 15 -14.15 -6.41 0.59
N ALA A 16 -14.96 -5.61 1.29
CA ALA A 16 -16.13 -4.96 0.71
C ALA A 16 -15.77 -3.97 -0.42
N LEU A 17 -14.65 -3.23 -0.30
CA LEU A 17 -14.13 -2.39 -1.38
C LEU A 17 -13.71 -3.25 -2.57
N LEU A 18 -13.00 -4.35 -2.34
CA LEU A 18 -12.45 -5.23 -3.38
C LEU A 18 -13.52 -5.90 -4.25
N GLU A 19 -14.74 -6.11 -3.74
CA GLU A 19 -15.89 -6.55 -4.54
C GLU A 19 -16.24 -5.59 -5.68
N THR A 20 -15.86 -4.32 -5.56
CA THR A 20 -16.13 -3.25 -6.55
C THR A 20 -14.94 -2.98 -7.48
N VAL A 21 -13.79 -3.60 -7.24
CA VAL A 21 -12.54 -3.31 -7.96
C VAL A 21 -12.47 -4.12 -9.26
N ASP A 22 -12.22 -3.43 -10.38
CA ASP A 22 -11.79 -4.09 -11.61
C ASP A 22 -10.27 -4.27 -11.57
N PHE A 23 -9.84 -5.47 -11.20
CA PHE A 23 -8.43 -5.81 -11.07
C PHE A 23 -7.62 -5.69 -12.36
N SER A 24 -8.23 -5.92 -13.52
CA SER A 24 -7.52 -5.76 -14.80
C SER A 24 -7.30 -4.29 -15.13
N SER A 25 -8.27 -3.44 -14.82
CA SER A 25 -8.12 -1.99 -14.94
C SER A 25 -7.16 -1.42 -13.90
N LEU A 26 -7.15 -1.98 -12.68
CA LEU A 26 -6.23 -1.58 -11.62
C LEU A 26 -4.76 -1.87 -12.01
N ASP A 27 -4.47 -3.08 -12.48
CA ASP A 27 -3.13 -3.46 -12.95
C ASP A 27 -2.65 -2.56 -14.08
N ARG A 28 -3.53 -2.27 -15.06
CA ARG A 28 -3.22 -1.33 -16.14
C ARG A 28 -2.88 0.06 -15.62
N SER A 29 -3.66 0.58 -14.68
CA SER A 29 -3.42 1.92 -14.10
C SER A 29 -2.14 1.96 -13.27
N CYS A 30 -1.79 0.88 -12.55
CA CYS A 30 -0.52 0.77 -11.84
C CYS A 30 0.67 0.85 -12.81
N ASN A 31 0.52 0.41 -14.06
CA ASN A 31 1.63 0.22 -15.01
C ASN A 31 1.60 1.15 -16.23
N SER A 32 0.59 2.01 -16.39
CA SER A 32 0.53 3.05 -17.43
C SER A 32 0.92 4.43 -16.90
N GLU A 33 1.03 5.44 -17.76
CA GLU A 33 1.23 6.83 -17.32
C GLU A 33 0.04 7.37 -16.49
N ASP A 34 -1.17 6.83 -16.72
CA ASP A 34 -2.38 7.21 -15.99
C ASP A 34 -2.60 6.32 -14.76
N SER A 35 -2.10 6.79 -13.62
CA SER A 35 -2.25 6.15 -12.31
C SER A 35 -3.54 6.55 -11.58
N ALA A 36 -4.46 7.31 -12.18
CA ALA A 36 -5.60 7.90 -11.46
C ALA A 36 -6.49 6.86 -10.78
N TYR A 37 -6.75 5.73 -11.46
CA TYR A 37 -7.56 4.66 -10.87
C TYR A 37 -6.81 3.95 -9.73
N ALA A 38 -5.53 3.66 -9.90
CA ALA A 38 -4.71 3.07 -8.85
C ALA A 38 -4.60 3.99 -7.61
N CYS A 39 -4.34 5.29 -7.81
CA CYS A 39 -4.32 6.28 -6.73
C CYS A 39 -5.66 6.36 -5.99
N LYS A 40 -6.78 6.31 -6.73
CA LYS A 40 -8.11 6.30 -6.12
C LYS A 40 -8.31 5.08 -5.21
N ILE A 41 -8.00 3.88 -5.68
CA ILE A 41 -8.16 2.65 -4.88
C ILE A 41 -7.21 2.66 -3.69
N LEU A 42 -5.94 3.06 -3.88
CA LEU A 42 -4.97 3.17 -2.80
C LEU A 42 -5.41 4.15 -1.72
N LYS A 43 -5.92 5.32 -2.12
CA LYS A 43 -6.50 6.29 -1.21
C LYS A 43 -7.71 5.73 -0.47
N GLN A 44 -8.62 5.04 -1.14
CA GLN A 44 -9.77 4.42 -0.47
C GLN A 44 -9.33 3.41 0.59
N MET A 45 -8.32 2.59 0.32
CA MET A 45 -7.77 1.68 1.34
C MET A 45 -7.14 2.42 2.53
N HIS A 46 -6.43 3.52 2.26
CA HIS A 46 -5.84 4.36 3.30
C HIS A 46 -6.92 5.07 4.15
N ASP A 47 -7.96 5.61 3.52
CA ASP A 47 -9.07 6.25 4.23
C ASP A 47 -9.83 5.26 5.11
N LEU A 48 -10.06 4.03 4.62
CA LEU A 48 -10.64 2.96 5.43
C LEU A 48 -9.74 2.59 6.62
N PHE A 49 -8.42 2.63 6.44
CA PHE A 49 -7.47 2.40 7.52
C PHE A 49 -7.60 3.49 8.60
N THR A 50 -7.54 4.76 8.20
CA THR A 50 -7.62 5.88 9.15
C THR A 50 -8.99 5.97 9.83
N GLU A 51 -10.07 5.54 9.18
CA GLU A 51 -11.39 5.42 9.80
C GLU A 51 -11.47 4.32 10.87
N VAL A 52 -10.71 3.23 10.74
CA VAL A 52 -10.73 2.12 11.71
C VAL A 52 -9.76 2.40 12.85
N TYR A 53 -8.51 2.74 12.51
CA TYR A 53 -7.43 2.94 13.47
C TYR A 53 -7.45 4.32 14.10
N GLN A 54 -8.19 5.28 13.54
CA GLN A 54 -8.24 6.69 13.99
C GLN A 54 -6.88 7.40 13.92
N THR A 55 -5.93 6.83 13.17
CA THR A 55 -4.58 7.32 12.96
C THR A 55 -4.03 6.74 11.65
N ASP A 56 -3.08 7.45 11.03
CA ASP A 56 -2.22 6.96 9.96
C ASP A 56 -0.76 6.77 10.44
N SER A 57 -0.50 7.00 11.74
CA SER A 57 0.78 6.83 12.41
C SER A 57 0.68 5.73 13.46
N LEU A 58 1.45 4.66 13.28
CA LEU A 58 1.49 3.49 14.18
C LEU A 58 2.83 3.41 14.92
N ASP A 59 2.78 2.80 16.10
CA ASP A 59 3.95 2.47 16.91
C ASP A 59 3.88 1.00 17.40
N TYR A 60 4.78 0.62 18.30
CA TYR A 60 4.91 -0.73 18.84
C TYR A 60 3.77 -1.17 19.78
N GLU A 61 2.77 -0.31 20.04
CA GLU A 61 1.59 -0.70 20.83
C GLU A 61 0.66 -1.66 20.05
N TYR A 62 0.76 -1.66 18.72
CA TYR A 62 0.09 -2.62 17.85
C TYR A 62 0.99 -3.85 17.65
N GLU A 63 0.38 -5.04 17.53
CA GLU A 63 1.12 -6.28 17.27
C GLU A 63 1.16 -6.55 15.76
N PHE A 64 0.14 -7.23 15.23
CA PHE A 64 -0.02 -7.41 13.79
C PHE A 64 -0.93 -6.33 13.19
N VAL A 65 -0.51 -5.77 12.06
CA VAL A 65 -1.28 -4.81 11.28
C VAL A 65 -1.20 -5.13 9.79
N ASP A 66 -2.31 -4.95 9.09
CA ASP A 66 -2.35 -4.97 7.63
C ASP A 66 -2.44 -3.54 7.12
N VAL A 67 -1.46 -3.15 6.30
CA VAL A 67 -1.34 -1.78 5.81
C VAL A 67 -1.43 -1.71 4.29
N PRO A 68 -2.14 -0.71 3.72
CA PRO A 68 -2.16 -0.51 2.28
C PRO A 68 -0.77 -0.19 1.74
N ALA A 69 -0.40 -0.83 0.63
CA ALA A 69 0.92 -0.67 0.04
C ALA A 69 0.90 -0.70 -1.50
N VAL A 70 1.95 -0.11 -2.07
CA VAL A 70 2.37 -0.30 -3.46
C VAL A 70 3.52 -1.30 -3.48
N ILE A 71 3.41 -2.32 -4.32
CA ILE A 71 4.40 -3.40 -4.44
C ILE A 71 5.01 -3.34 -5.84
N ARG A 72 6.34 -3.50 -5.91
CA ARG A 72 7.10 -3.49 -7.14
C ARG A 72 7.93 -4.76 -7.29
N GLY A 73 7.72 -5.50 -8.37
CA GLY A 73 8.62 -6.59 -8.73
C GLY A 73 10.01 -6.04 -9.05
N ARG A 74 11.04 -6.47 -8.31
CA ARG A 74 12.41 -5.94 -8.46
C ARG A 74 13.00 -6.25 -9.83
N ASN A 75 12.66 -7.42 -10.38
CA ASN A 75 13.19 -7.89 -11.66
C ASN A 75 12.42 -7.33 -12.88
N THR A 76 11.13 -7.00 -12.71
CA THR A 76 10.24 -6.62 -13.81
C THR A 76 9.91 -5.13 -13.80
N GLY A 77 10.04 -4.47 -12.64
CA GLY A 77 9.52 -3.13 -12.40
C GLY A 77 7.99 -3.05 -12.35
N HIS A 78 7.28 -4.17 -12.49
CA HIS A 78 5.82 -4.23 -12.55
C HIS A 78 5.22 -3.89 -11.20
N LEU A 79 4.21 -3.02 -11.20
CA LEU A 79 3.57 -2.49 -10.01
C LEU A 79 2.21 -3.12 -9.78
N CYS A 80 1.86 -3.35 -8.52
CA CYS A 80 0.49 -3.57 -8.08
C CYS A 80 0.23 -2.90 -6.74
N LEU A 81 -1.05 -2.82 -6.37
CA LEU A 81 -1.45 -2.52 -5.00
C LEU A 81 -1.52 -3.81 -4.18
N GLY A 82 -1.55 -3.65 -2.86
CA GLY A 82 -1.77 -4.77 -1.96
C GLY A 82 -1.92 -4.35 -0.51
N LEU A 83 -2.03 -5.36 0.36
CA LEU A 83 -1.83 -5.21 1.80
C LEU A 83 -0.53 -5.90 2.19
N VAL A 84 0.18 -5.30 3.14
CA VAL A 84 1.35 -5.92 3.76
C VAL A 84 1.05 -6.13 5.23
N THR A 85 1.24 -7.36 5.70
CA THR A 85 1.10 -7.70 7.12
C THR A 85 2.45 -7.50 7.80
N LEU A 86 2.45 -6.69 8.86
CA LEU A 86 3.65 -6.34 9.62
C LEU A 86 3.47 -6.69 11.10
N ASP A 87 4.52 -7.19 11.73
CA ASP A 87 4.64 -7.30 13.19
C ASP A 87 5.40 -6.07 13.73
N LEU A 88 4.66 -5.13 14.34
CA LEU A 88 5.27 -3.90 14.86
C LEU A 88 6.02 -4.12 16.19
N GLN A 89 5.75 -5.21 16.90
CA GLN A 89 6.54 -5.60 18.09
C GLN A 89 7.90 -6.20 17.69
N SER A 90 7.99 -6.75 16.48
CA SER A 90 9.25 -7.17 15.85
C SER A 90 9.83 -6.10 14.91
N SER A 91 9.72 -4.82 15.28
CA SER A 91 10.29 -3.69 14.50
C SER A 91 9.73 -3.55 13.08
N GLY A 92 8.47 -3.92 12.84
CA GLY A 92 7.84 -3.86 11.53
C GLY A 92 8.25 -5.02 10.62
N GLU A 93 8.50 -6.20 11.20
CA GLU A 93 8.90 -7.38 10.43
C GLU A 93 7.80 -7.80 9.45
N HIS A 94 8.20 -8.06 8.21
CA HIS A 94 7.31 -8.53 7.15
C HIS A 94 6.83 -9.96 7.42
N PHE A 95 5.52 -10.14 7.49
CA PHE A 95 4.91 -11.45 7.75
C PHE A 95 4.10 -12.00 6.57
N GLY A 96 3.52 -11.13 5.74
CA GLY A 96 2.68 -11.55 4.63
C GLY A 96 2.38 -10.42 3.65
N THR A 97 1.96 -10.80 2.44
CA THR A 97 1.59 -9.83 1.39
C THR A 97 0.37 -10.31 0.62
N TRP A 98 -0.62 -9.46 0.47
CA TRP A 98 -1.79 -9.68 -0.38
C TRP A 98 -1.61 -8.91 -1.68
N PHE A 99 -1.42 -9.61 -2.79
CA PHE A 99 -1.21 -8.99 -4.11
C PHE A 99 -2.54 -8.78 -4.82
N PHE A 100 -2.83 -7.55 -5.25
CA PHE A 100 -4.00 -7.26 -6.06
C PHE A 100 -3.64 -7.35 -7.53
N THR A 101 -3.88 -8.52 -8.10
CA THR A 101 -3.44 -8.87 -9.46
C THR A 101 -4.62 -8.94 -10.41
N PRO A 102 -4.41 -8.96 -11.74
CA PRO A 102 -5.47 -9.26 -12.71
C PRO A 102 -6.19 -10.59 -12.47
N ARG A 103 -5.60 -11.50 -11.68
CA ARG A 103 -6.18 -12.80 -11.29
C ARG A 103 -7.04 -12.72 -10.04
N GLY A 104 -7.21 -11.52 -9.46
CA GLY A 104 -7.79 -11.27 -8.14
C GLY A 104 -6.73 -11.12 -7.06
N VAL A 105 -7.16 -11.22 -5.81
CA VAL A 105 -6.28 -11.19 -4.64
C VAL A 105 -5.53 -12.51 -4.51
N ILE A 106 -4.20 -12.42 -4.36
CA ILE A 106 -3.34 -13.56 -4.07
C ILE A 106 -2.68 -13.31 -2.71
N ASP A 107 -3.05 -14.10 -1.70
CA ASP A 107 -2.42 -14.07 -0.37
C ASP A 107 -1.11 -14.89 -0.35
N GLN A 108 0.00 -14.20 -0.12
CA GLN A 108 1.32 -14.77 0.14
C GLN A 108 1.64 -14.62 1.63
N GLY A 109 1.14 -15.54 2.44
CA GLY A 109 1.49 -15.60 3.86
C GLY A 109 0.80 -16.74 4.59
N PHE A 110 -0.53 -16.81 4.51
CA PHE A 110 -1.30 -17.64 5.42
C PHE A 110 -1.98 -18.83 4.73
N GLU A 111 -2.51 -18.65 3.52
CA GLU A 111 -3.17 -19.73 2.79
C GLU A 111 -2.27 -20.48 1.80
N LYS A 112 -2.63 -21.73 1.52
CA LYS A 112 -1.94 -22.52 0.49
C LYS A 112 -2.28 -21.96 -0.90
N MET A 113 -1.33 -21.25 -1.45
CA MET A 113 -1.41 -20.68 -2.80
C MET A 113 -1.60 -21.75 -3.88
N ARG A 114 -2.39 -21.42 -4.90
CA ARG A 114 -2.53 -22.26 -6.10
C ARG A 114 -1.20 -22.26 -6.87
N PRO A 115 -0.75 -23.39 -7.45
CA PRO A 115 0.54 -23.44 -8.18
C PRO A 115 0.65 -22.41 -9.31
N GLU A 116 -0.46 -22.10 -9.97
CA GLU A 116 -0.52 -21.08 -11.03
C GLU A 116 -0.29 -19.66 -10.52
N ASP A 117 -0.76 -19.35 -9.31
CA ASP A 117 -0.58 -18.05 -8.67
C ASP A 117 0.85 -17.90 -8.15
N GLU A 118 1.44 -18.98 -7.63
CA GLU A 118 2.84 -19.01 -7.20
C GLU A 118 3.78 -18.75 -8.39
N LEU A 119 3.53 -19.41 -9.52
CA LEU A 119 4.28 -19.17 -10.76
C LEU A 119 4.11 -17.74 -11.26
N TYR A 120 2.90 -17.19 -11.17
CA TYR A 120 2.62 -15.81 -11.56
C TYR A 120 3.38 -14.82 -10.67
N LEU A 121 3.28 -14.92 -9.33
CA LEU A 121 4.02 -14.05 -8.42
C LEU A 121 5.53 -14.18 -8.61
N LYS A 122 6.04 -15.40 -8.84
CA LYS A 122 7.45 -15.62 -9.11
C LYS A 122 7.92 -14.95 -10.41
N ALA A 123 7.07 -14.92 -11.43
CA ALA A 123 7.41 -14.32 -12.72
C ALA A 123 7.40 -12.78 -12.67
N PHE A 124 6.44 -12.19 -11.93
CA PHE A 124 6.21 -10.74 -11.96
C PHE A 124 6.75 -10.00 -10.74
N TYR A 125 6.63 -10.57 -9.55
CA TYR A 125 6.86 -9.84 -8.31
C TYR A 125 8.03 -10.37 -7.49
N THR A 126 8.42 -11.65 -7.55
CA THR A 126 9.48 -12.17 -6.67
C THR A 126 10.89 -12.00 -7.27
N PRO A 127 11.86 -11.39 -6.54
CA PRO A 127 11.71 -10.66 -5.28
C PRO A 127 11.11 -9.27 -5.52
N TYR A 128 10.42 -8.71 -4.53
CA TYR A 128 9.76 -7.40 -4.60
C TYR A 128 10.28 -6.43 -3.55
N ASP A 129 10.03 -5.15 -3.82
CA ASP A 129 10.08 -4.05 -2.87
C ASP A 129 8.64 -3.57 -2.61
N TYR A 130 8.35 -2.98 -1.45
CA TYR A 130 7.03 -2.46 -1.12
C TYR A 130 7.15 -1.15 -0.33
N TRP A 131 6.14 -0.28 -0.48
CA TRP A 131 6.02 0.95 0.28
C TRP A 131 4.57 1.13 0.71
N TYR A 132 4.35 1.28 2.01
CA TYR A 132 3.02 1.43 2.59
C TYR A 132 2.60 2.90 2.69
N THR A 133 1.30 3.14 2.84
CA THR A 133 0.72 4.48 2.93
C THR A 133 0.57 5.00 4.36
N VAL A 134 1.02 4.26 5.38
CA VAL A 134 0.93 4.68 6.79
C VAL A 134 2.32 4.95 7.34
N TYR A 135 2.46 5.83 8.32
CA TYR A 135 3.74 6.03 8.98
C TYR A 135 3.92 4.99 10.10
N ILE A 136 5.02 4.23 10.07
CA ILE A 136 5.35 3.26 11.12
C ILE A 136 6.60 3.74 11.85
N GLN A 137 6.48 3.99 13.15
CA GLN A 137 7.59 4.47 13.94
C GLN A 137 8.72 3.43 13.99
N ARG A 138 9.93 3.88 13.60
CA ARG A 138 11.18 3.09 13.68
C ARG A 138 11.21 1.83 12.82
N ASP A 139 10.38 1.76 11.77
CA ASP A 139 10.59 0.73 10.76
C ASP A 139 11.86 1.06 9.96
N HIS A 140 12.75 0.08 9.87
CA HIS A 140 14.02 0.15 9.15
C HIS A 140 14.07 -0.81 7.96
N HIS A 141 12.96 -1.50 7.65
CA HIS A 141 12.90 -2.50 6.59
C HIS A 141 12.56 -1.89 5.23
N VAL A 142 11.84 -0.77 5.21
CA VAL A 142 11.41 -0.10 3.98
C VAL A 142 12.31 1.09 3.67
N ASP A 143 12.89 1.09 2.46
CA ASP A 143 13.72 2.17 1.96
C ASP A 143 12.85 3.25 1.27
N PHE A 144 12.40 4.23 2.06
CA PHE A 144 11.69 5.40 1.55
C PHE A 144 12.62 6.43 0.89
N ASP A 145 13.95 6.34 1.08
CA ASP A 145 14.92 7.28 0.51
C ASP A 145 15.14 7.01 -0.99
N HIS A 146 14.99 5.76 -1.43
CA HIS A 146 15.16 5.34 -2.83
C HIS A 146 13.85 4.89 -3.49
N ILE A 147 12.73 5.47 -3.06
CA ILE A 147 11.42 5.21 -3.66
C ILE A 147 11.37 5.64 -5.14
N PRO A 148 10.87 4.79 -6.06
CA PRO A 148 10.65 5.20 -7.44
C PRO A 148 9.64 6.34 -7.54
N GLU A 149 9.90 7.34 -8.39
CA GLU A 149 9.06 8.55 -8.55
C GLU A 149 7.56 8.24 -8.66
N LYS A 150 7.20 7.30 -9.54
CA LYS A 150 5.80 6.88 -9.72
C LYS A 150 5.17 6.32 -8.44
N VAL A 151 5.94 5.56 -7.65
CA VAL A 151 5.44 5.03 -6.37
C VAL A 151 5.24 6.17 -5.38
N ALA A 152 6.18 7.11 -5.31
CA ALA A 152 6.05 8.29 -4.48
C ALA A 152 4.80 9.11 -4.85
N ASP A 153 4.53 9.31 -6.14
CA ASP A 153 3.32 10.00 -6.61
C ASP A 153 2.03 9.30 -6.16
N MET A 154 2.00 7.96 -6.25
CA MET A 154 0.87 7.16 -5.78
C MET A 154 0.66 7.28 -4.27
N LEU A 155 1.73 7.24 -3.46
CA LEU A 155 1.64 7.43 -2.01
C LEU A 155 1.19 8.85 -1.67
N ASN A 156 1.76 9.86 -2.31
CA ASN A 156 1.44 11.27 -2.10
C ASN A 156 -0.04 11.58 -2.40
N ALA A 157 -0.66 10.86 -3.34
CA ALA A 157 -2.09 11.00 -3.64
C ALA A 157 -3.01 10.61 -2.46
N CYS A 158 -2.51 9.87 -1.47
CA CYS A 158 -3.24 9.58 -0.23
C CYS A 158 -3.31 10.79 0.72
N TYR A 159 -2.41 11.78 0.53
CA TYR A 159 -2.22 12.95 1.39
C TYR A 159 -2.47 14.29 0.66
N PRO A 160 -3.69 14.55 0.14
CA PRO A 160 -3.96 15.73 -0.68
C PRO A 160 -3.71 17.06 0.06
N GLU A 161 -3.98 17.13 1.37
CA GLU A 161 -3.76 18.34 2.16
C GLU A 161 -2.27 18.76 2.23
N GLN A 162 -1.36 17.79 2.18
CA GLN A 162 0.09 18.06 2.17
C GLN A 162 0.57 18.55 0.79
N GLN A 163 -0.10 18.14 -0.29
CA GLN A 163 0.18 18.62 -1.64
C GLN A 163 -0.28 20.07 -1.82
N GLU A 164 -1.48 20.42 -1.34
CA GLU A 164 -1.99 21.79 -1.39
C GLU A 164 -1.10 22.77 -0.59
N GLN A 165 -0.61 22.35 0.58
CA GLN A 165 0.31 23.15 1.40
C GLN A 165 1.70 23.34 0.76
N LYS A 166 2.26 22.29 0.14
CA LYS A 166 3.52 22.40 -0.62
C LYS A 166 3.39 23.32 -1.83
N GLN A 167 2.32 23.18 -2.61
CA GLN A 167 2.07 24.03 -3.78
C GLN A 167 1.84 25.50 -3.39
N ALA A 168 1.12 25.75 -2.29
CA ALA A 168 0.95 27.10 -1.75
C ALA A 168 2.27 27.72 -1.27
N ALA A 169 3.15 26.93 -0.62
CA ALA A 169 4.45 27.40 -0.16
C ALA A 169 5.44 27.69 -1.31
N GLU A 170 5.41 26.87 -2.37
CA GLU A 170 6.23 27.07 -3.57
C GLU A 170 5.79 28.29 -4.38
N GLN A 171 4.48 28.51 -4.52
CA GLN A 171 3.92 29.70 -5.17
C GLN A 171 4.27 30.99 -4.40
N ALA A 172 4.14 30.98 -3.07
CA ALA A 172 4.53 32.12 -2.23
C ALA A 172 6.04 32.44 -2.30
N GLY A 173 6.89 31.42 -2.47
CA GLY A 173 8.33 31.59 -2.63
C GLY A 173 8.75 32.14 -4.01
N GLN A 174 7.92 31.96 -5.04
CA GLN A 174 8.15 32.49 -6.38
C GLN A 174 7.67 33.94 -6.53
N GLU A 175 6.61 34.35 -5.81
CA GLU A 175 6.12 35.74 -5.82
C GLU A 175 6.97 36.72 -5.00
N MET A 176 7.86 36.21 -4.13
CA MET A 176 8.80 37.01 -3.33
C MET A 176 10.19 37.21 -3.98
N ARG A 177 10.39 36.80 -5.24
CA ARG A 177 11.64 36.98 -6.00
C ARG A 177 11.54 38.02 -7.11
#